data_AF-A0A3M1GH29-F1
#
_entry.id   AF-A0A3M1GH29-F1
#
_cell.length_a   1.000
_cell.length_b   1.000
_cell.length_c   1.000
_cell.angle_alpha   90.00
_cell.angle_beta   90.00
_cell.angle_gamma   90.00
#
_symmetry.space_group_name_H-M   'P 1'
#
loop_
_entity.id
_entity.type
_entity.pdbx_description
1 polymer ?
#
loop_
_entity_poly.entity_id
_entity_poly.type
_entity_poly.pdbx_seq_one_letter_code
_entity_poly.pdbx_strand_id
1 'polypeptide(L)'
;FLKKLSLYLSGPVFLVSGLYWSVYWKEYLLFSNAQDYGLKDPIFGRDVSFYMFKLSFVNILLNILLVTLILMFVFLCIYYLIRGGVAFVERLFSIHRPVKVHLGVLLSIIILILTAKLYTGRFGLLFSEHRVLYGASYTDVYARLPVMNIMIVVGLATALGVLVMINVRKPLLLLLPVGVFIVLYFVGLGVYPGLLQNFKVTPNELELESPFIKHHIKFTREGFDLERIKAKPFEPEGSLTAEDIEKNLPTIKNIRLWDEEPLLKTYSQLQQIRTYYRFVDVDNDRYVINGRYRQVMLSPRELSYEDLPGKSWINEKLVYTHGIGLAMGPVSGITREGLPEFYIKDIPPVSSVGLKVTRPEIYYGENTNEYVIARTKVKEFSYPTKEGNVYTHYEGKGGVVLNSFFKRLLFAAKFGSLKIVLSSDITRESRIIYYRNILERAQRLAPFLAYD
;
A
#
# COMPACT_ATOMS: atom_id res chain seq x y z
N PHE A 1 10.90 40.80 -27.05
CA PHE A 1 10.90 40.27 -25.68
C PHE A 1 10.54 38.77 -25.63
N LEU A 2 9.32 38.37 -26.06
CA LEU A 2 8.85 36.97 -25.99
C LEU A 2 9.73 35.91 -26.71
N LYS A 3 10.31 36.22 -27.89
CA LYS A 3 11.23 35.30 -28.60
C LYS A 3 12.55 35.04 -27.85
N LYS A 4 13.05 36.01 -27.09
CA LYS A 4 14.26 35.84 -26.28
C LYS A 4 13.93 35.03 -25.02
N LEU A 5 12.78 35.31 -24.39
CA LEU A 5 12.27 34.57 -23.24
C LEU A 5 12.02 33.07 -23.54
N SER A 6 11.49 32.73 -24.72
CA SER A 6 11.28 31.33 -25.12
C SER A 6 12.60 30.56 -25.28
N LEU A 7 13.65 31.22 -25.79
CA LEU A 7 14.97 30.60 -25.91
C LEU A 7 15.58 30.31 -24.53
N TYR A 8 15.50 31.27 -23.60
CA TYR A 8 15.99 31.08 -22.23
C TYR A 8 15.20 30.02 -21.44
N LEU A 9 13.90 29.87 -21.70
CA LEU A 9 13.08 28.82 -21.06
C LEU A 9 13.28 27.44 -21.69
N SER A 10 13.68 27.35 -22.96
CA SER A 10 13.86 26.07 -23.66
C SER A 10 15.00 25.22 -23.10
N GLY A 11 16.10 25.84 -22.64
CA GLY A 11 17.25 25.14 -22.05
C GLY A 11 16.91 24.40 -20.75
N PRO A 12 16.33 25.07 -19.74
CA PRO A 12 15.87 24.40 -18.52
C PRO A 12 14.82 23.32 -18.79
N VAL A 13 13.86 23.57 -19.69
CA VAL A 13 12.86 22.57 -20.07
C VAL A 13 13.50 21.34 -20.72
N PHE A 14 14.50 21.54 -21.59
CA PHE A 14 15.26 20.45 -22.19
C PHE A 14 16.01 19.64 -21.12
N LEU A 15 16.70 20.29 -20.18
CA LEU A 15 17.43 19.60 -19.11
C LEU A 15 16.50 18.82 -18.17
N VAL A 16 15.40 19.45 -17.74
CA VAL A 16 14.40 18.79 -16.88
C VAL A 16 13.76 17.60 -17.60
N SER A 17 13.44 17.75 -18.90
CA SER A 17 12.93 16.64 -19.71
C SER A 17 13.96 15.52 -19.84
N GLY A 18 15.23 15.83 -20.11
CA GLY A 18 16.31 14.85 -20.21
C GLY A 18 16.52 14.06 -18.91
N LEU A 19 16.52 14.75 -17.76
CA LEU A 19 16.59 14.11 -16.44
C LEU A 19 15.36 13.21 -16.20
N TYR A 20 14.17 13.66 -16.58
CA TYR A 20 12.96 12.86 -16.46
C TYR A 20 13.01 11.59 -17.31
N TRP A 21 13.47 11.70 -18.56
CA TRP A 21 13.65 10.55 -19.46
C TRP A 21 14.73 9.58 -18.99
N SER A 22 15.79 10.08 -18.35
CA SER A 22 16.87 9.24 -17.85
C SER A 22 16.44 8.24 -16.78
N VAL A 23 15.28 8.43 -16.13
CA VAL A 23 14.73 7.46 -15.17
C VAL A 23 14.32 6.16 -15.87
N TYR A 24 13.86 6.24 -17.12
CA TYR A 24 13.28 5.10 -17.87
C TYR A 24 14.27 4.37 -18.77
N TRP A 25 15.57 4.51 -18.52
CA TRP A 25 16.62 3.88 -19.34
C TRP A 25 16.53 2.35 -19.32
N LYS A 26 16.11 1.75 -18.19
CA LYS A 26 15.95 0.30 -18.04
C LYS A 26 14.82 -0.23 -18.92
N GLU A 27 13.67 0.43 -18.91
CA GLU A 27 12.50 0.08 -19.70
C GLU A 27 12.80 0.18 -21.20
N TYR A 28 13.57 1.19 -21.62
CA TYR A 28 14.05 1.28 -23.00
C TYR A 28 15.01 0.14 -23.36
N LEU A 29 15.95 -0.21 -22.47
CA LEU A 29 16.84 -1.34 -22.72
C LEU A 29 16.09 -2.67 -22.82
N LEU A 30 15.11 -2.91 -21.94
CA LEU A 30 14.24 -4.08 -22.01
C LEU A 30 13.43 -4.09 -23.31
N PHE A 31 12.86 -2.96 -23.71
CA PHE A 31 12.11 -2.84 -24.97
C PHE A 31 12.98 -3.14 -26.20
N SER A 32 14.18 -2.55 -26.26
CA SER A 32 15.09 -2.66 -27.41
C SER A 32 15.80 -4.01 -27.52
N ASN A 33 16.04 -4.69 -26.38
CA ASN A 33 16.67 -6.00 -26.31
C ASN A 33 15.67 -7.11 -25.97
N ALA A 34 14.38 -6.88 -26.21
CA ALA A 34 13.33 -7.85 -25.90
C ALA A 34 13.56 -9.16 -26.68
N GLN A 35 13.60 -10.27 -25.95
CA GLN A 35 13.65 -11.63 -26.49
C GLN A 35 12.30 -12.32 -26.31
N ASP A 36 11.96 -13.22 -27.22
CA ASP A 36 10.75 -14.02 -27.11
C ASP A 36 10.89 -15.05 -25.97
N TYR A 37 9.85 -15.19 -25.16
CA TYR A 37 9.82 -16.15 -24.06
C TYR A 37 9.40 -17.55 -24.56
N GLY A 38 8.52 -17.62 -25.56
CA GLY A 38 8.00 -18.86 -26.13
C GLY A 38 6.66 -19.32 -25.55
N LEU A 39 6.10 -18.56 -24.59
CA LEU A 39 4.80 -18.82 -23.96
C LEU A 39 3.84 -17.72 -24.37
N LYS A 40 2.69 -18.11 -24.93
CA LYS A 40 1.64 -17.16 -25.35
C LYS A 40 0.54 -17.08 -24.31
N ASP A 41 0.03 -15.87 -24.10
CA ASP A 41 -1.14 -15.65 -23.25
C ASP A 41 -2.42 -16.19 -23.95
N PRO A 42 -3.36 -16.76 -23.19
CA PRO A 42 -4.54 -17.42 -23.75
C PRO A 42 -5.64 -16.44 -24.22
N ILE A 43 -5.54 -15.15 -23.91
CA ILE A 43 -6.59 -14.16 -24.20
C ILE A 43 -6.28 -13.38 -25.49
N PHE A 44 -5.06 -12.87 -25.63
CA PHE A 44 -4.60 -12.06 -26.75
C PHE A 44 -3.64 -12.80 -27.68
N GLY A 45 -3.16 -13.99 -27.31
CA GLY A 45 -2.23 -14.79 -28.12
C GLY A 45 -0.85 -14.15 -28.30
N ARG A 46 -0.48 -13.22 -27.42
CA ARG A 46 0.81 -12.53 -27.39
C ARG A 46 1.78 -13.29 -26.52
N ASP A 47 3.05 -13.27 -26.92
CA ASP A 47 4.11 -13.83 -26.09
C ASP A 47 4.24 -13.04 -24.78
N VAL A 48 4.54 -13.73 -23.67
CA VAL A 48 4.73 -13.11 -22.35
C VAL A 48 5.75 -11.97 -22.38
N SER A 49 6.79 -12.08 -23.22
CA SER A 49 7.79 -11.03 -23.44
C SER A 49 7.21 -9.68 -23.87
N PHE A 50 6.07 -9.68 -24.58
CA PHE A 50 5.39 -8.44 -24.97
C PHE A 50 4.97 -7.65 -23.73
N TYR A 51 4.45 -8.33 -22.72
CA TYR A 51 3.95 -7.69 -21.52
C TYR A 51 5.08 -7.24 -20.59
N MET A 52 6.11 -8.08 -20.45
CA MET A 52 7.26 -7.81 -19.59
C MET A 52 8.14 -6.68 -20.13
N PHE A 53 8.41 -6.67 -21.45
CA PHE A 53 9.44 -5.82 -22.03
C PHE A 53 8.89 -4.70 -22.91
N LYS A 54 7.80 -4.95 -23.66
CA LYS A 54 7.33 -4.01 -24.69
C LYS A 54 6.24 -3.07 -24.19
N LEU A 55 5.23 -3.62 -23.52
CA LEU A 55 4.02 -2.90 -23.12
C LEU A 55 4.32 -1.76 -22.13
N SER A 56 5.20 -2.00 -21.15
CA SER A 56 5.58 -1.00 -20.15
C SER A 56 6.16 0.26 -20.80
N PHE A 57 7.17 0.10 -21.67
CA PHE A 57 7.80 1.23 -22.36
C PHE A 57 6.83 1.99 -23.28
N VAL A 58 5.99 1.27 -24.04
CA VAL A 58 4.97 1.90 -24.90
C VAL A 58 3.97 2.73 -24.07
N ASN A 59 3.53 2.22 -22.92
CA ASN A 59 2.62 2.94 -22.04
C ASN A 59 3.29 4.20 -21.43
N ILE A 60 4.56 4.11 -21.03
CA ILE A 60 5.35 5.26 -20.57
C ILE A 60 5.42 6.33 -21.66
N LEU A 61 5.78 5.96 -22.89
CA LEU A 61 5.85 6.86 -24.03
C LEU A 61 4.51 7.57 -24.30
N LEU A 62 3.41 6.81 -24.34
CA LEU A 62 2.07 7.36 -24.56
C LEU A 62 1.63 8.29 -23.42
N ASN A 63 1.98 7.96 -22.17
CA ASN A 63 1.69 8.81 -21.00
C ASN A 63 2.42 10.15 -21.08
N ILE A 64 3.72 10.12 -21.38
CA ILE A 64 4.53 11.33 -21.52
C ILE A 64 3.99 12.18 -22.66
N LEU A 65 3.76 11.58 -23.83
CA LEU A 65 3.22 12.29 -25.00
C LEU A 65 1.87 12.95 -24.69
N LEU A 66 0.97 12.23 -24.00
CA LEU A 66 -0.33 12.77 -23.59
C LEU A 66 -0.17 13.98 -22.67
N VAL A 67 0.64 13.88 -21.61
CA VAL A 67 0.85 14.96 -20.66
C VAL A 67 1.46 16.18 -21.36
N THR A 68 2.47 15.98 -22.20
CA THR A 68 3.08 17.06 -22.99
C THR A 68 2.07 17.75 -23.89
N LEU A 69 1.22 16.99 -24.61
CA LEU A 69 0.20 17.55 -25.48
C LEU A 69 -0.88 18.31 -24.70
N ILE A 70 -1.31 17.80 -23.54
CA ILE A 70 -2.28 18.49 -22.68
C ILE A 70 -1.69 19.80 -22.15
N LEU A 71 -0.45 19.79 -21.65
CA LEU A 71 0.22 21.02 -21.20
C LEU A 71 0.38 22.03 -22.33
N MET A 72 0.76 21.56 -23.53
CA MET A 72 0.82 22.39 -24.73
C MET A 72 -0.55 22.98 -25.09
N PHE A 73 -1.62 22.18 -25.02
CA PHE A 73 -2.98 22.62 -25.29
C PHE A 73 -3.45 23.68 -24.29
N VAL A 74 -3.25 23.47 -22.99
CA VAL A 74 -3.59 24.43 -21.94
C VAL A 74 -2.80 25.72 -22.10
N PHE A 75 -1.48 25.63 -22.34
CA PHE A 75 -0.63 26.79 -22.57
C PHE A 75 -1.09 27.60 -23.78
N LEU A 76 -1.40 26.94 -24.91
CA LEU A 76 -1.90 27.60 -26.11
C LEU A 76 -3.27 28.23 -25.90
N CYS A 77 -4.17 27.58 -25.16
CA CYS A 77 -5.46 28.15 -24.79
C CYS A 77 -5.27 29.45 -23.99
N ILE A 78 -4.40 29.47 -22.97
CA ILE A 78 -4.08 30.67 -22.19
C ILE A 78 -3.45 31.74 -23.07
N TYR A 79 -2.49 31.36 -23.92
CA TYR A 79 -1.81 32.28 -24.83
C TYR A 79 -2.79 32.98 -25.78
N TYR A 80 -3.71 32.22 -26.40
CA TYR A 80 -4.72 32.78 -27.29
C TYR A 80 -5.78 33.60 -26.57
N LEU A 81 -6.10 33.26 -25.31
CA LEU A 81 -6.99 34.06 -24.47
C LEU A 81 -6.37 35.43 -24.16
N ILE A 82 -5.10 35.48 -23.77
CA ILE A 82 -4.36 36.74 -23.51
C ILE A 82 -4.23 37.59 -24.79
N ARG A 83 -4.02 36.95 -25.95
CA ARG A 83 -3.88 37.61 -27.25
C ARG A 83 -5.21 38.07 -27.87
N GLY A 84 -6.34 37.84 -27.20
CA GLY A 84 -7.67 38.20 -27.72
C GLY A 84 -8.17 37.32 -28.87
N GLY A 85 -7.57 36.14 -29.07
CA GLY A 85 -7.99 35.15 -30.08
C GLY A 85 -9.35 34.50 -29.76
N VAL A 86 -9.82 34.66 -28.52
CA VAL A 86 -11.14 34.29 -28.03
C VAL A 86 -11.79 35.57 -27.51
N ALA A 87 -12.84 36.04 -28.18
CA ALA A 87 -13.54 37.27 -27.83
C ALA A 87 -14.96 36.94 -27.34
N PHE A 88 -15.36 37.61 -26.25
CA PHE A 88 -16.72 37.55 -25.71
C PHE A 88 -17.43 38.85 -26.08
N VAL A 89 -18.13 38.85 -27.21
CA VAL A 89 -18.88 40.03 -27.70
C VAL A 89 -20.36 39.68 -27.68
N GLU A 90 -21.16 40.45 -26.93
CA GLU A 90 -22.63 40.39 -26.92
C GLU A 90 -23.24 38.98 -26.70
N ARG A 91 -22.71 38.22 -25.72
CA ARG A 91 -23.12 36.83 -25.38
C ARG A 91 -22.79 35.76 -26.44
N LEU A 92 -22.09 36.10 -27.51
CA LEU A 92 -21.63 35.13 -28.51
C LEU A 92 -20.14 34.85 -28.30
N PHE A 93 -19.83 33.57 -28.07
CA PHE A 93 -18.46 33.08 -28.00
C PHE A 93 -17.90 32.98 -29.42
N SER A 94 -16.93 33.84 -29.78
CA SER A 94 -16.31 33.84 -31.10
C SER A 94 -14.82 33.53 -30.98
N ILE A 95 -14.37 32.52 -31.74
CA ILE A 95 -12.96 32.13 -31.84
C ILE A 95 -12.48 32.45 -33.25
N HIS A 96 -11.35 33.16 -33.35
CA HIS A 96 -10.71 33.40 -34.65
C HIS A 96 -10.41 32.09 -35.38
N ARG A 97 -10.74 32.01 -36.68
CA ARG A 97 -10.60 30.77 -37.48
C ARG A 97 -9.21 30.11 -37.39
N PRO A 98 -8.07 30.83 -37.47
CA PRO A 98 -6.75 30.22 -37.32
C PRO A 98 -6.52 29.58 -35.94
N VAL A 99 -7.02 30.21 -34.88
CA VAL A 99 -6.94 29.69 -33.50
C VAL A 99 -7.77 28.42 -33.37
N LYS A 100 -8.99 28.43 -33.93
CA LYS A 100 -9.89 27.27 -33.94
C LYS A 100 -9.28 26.07 -34.67
N VAL A 101 -8.64 26.28 -35.81
CA VAL A 101 -7.95 25.21 -36.56
C VAL A 101 -6.79 24.64 -35.76
N HIS A 102 -5.92 25.50 -35.21
CA HIS A 102 -4.74 25.04 -34.47
C HIS A 102 -5.14 24.24 -33.20
N LEU A 103 -6.06 24.77 -32.39
CA LEU A 103 -6.54 24.07 -31.19
C LEU A 103 -7.34 22.80 -31.55
N GLY A 104 -8.12 22.82 -32.63
CA GLY A 104 -8.88 21.66 -33.09
C GLY A 104 -8.00 20.50 -33.57
N VAL A 105 -6.93 20.80 -34.33
CA VAL A 105 -5.94 19.80 -34.75
C VAL A 105 -5.21 19.23 -33.53
N LEU A 106 -4.78 20.09 -32.61
CA LEU A 106 -4.11 19.64 -31.38
C LEU A 106 -5.03 18.76 -30.53
N LEU A 107 -6.30 19.12 -30.39
CA LEU A 107 -7.31 18.31 -29.70
C LEU A 107 -7.52 16.95 -30.39
N SER A 108 -7.57 16.92 -31.72
CA SER A 108 -7.65 15.66 -32.48
C SER A 108 -6.45 14.76 -32.22
N ILE A 109 -5.23 15.31 -32.15
CA ILE A 109 -4.02 14.53 -31.82
C ILE A 109 -4.10 13.99 -30.40
N ILE A 110 -4.54 14.80 -29.42
CA ILE A 110 -4.74 14.34 -28.04
C ILE A 110 -5.71 13.16 -28.00
N ILE A 111 -6.82 13.22 -28.74
CA ILE A 111 -7.81 12.14 -28.80
C ILE A 111 -7.23 10.88 -29.45
N LEU A 112 -6.39 11.02 -30.48
CA LEU A 112 -5.67 9.87 -31.06
C LEU A 112 -4.72 9.22 -30.05
N ILE A 113 -3.99 10.01 -29.25
CA ILE A 113 -3.13 9.46 -28.19
C ILE A 113 -3.95 8.80 -27.08
N LEU A 114 -5.08 9.38 -26.68
CA LEU A 114 -6.02 8.73 -25.76
C LEU A 114 -6.56 7.41 -26.32
N THR A 115 -6.87 7.38 -27.62
CA THR A 115 -7.32 6.17 -28.32
C THR A 115 -6.23 5.10 -28.36
N ALA A 116 -4.97 5.49 -28.63
CA ALA A 116 -3.83 4.59 -28.57
C ALA A 116 -3.60 4.05 -27.14
N LYS A 117 -3.79 4.87 -26.12
CA LYS A 117 -3.77 4.42 -24.71
C LYS A 117 -4.90 3.46 -24.38
N LEU A 118 -6.09 3.63 -24.93
CA LEU A 118 -7.17 2.64 -24.77
C LEU A 118 -6.82 1.32 -25.43
N TYR A 119 -6.21 1.37 -26.61
CA TYR A 119 -5.72 0.20 -27.31
C TYR A 119 -4.64 -0.55 -26.52
N THR A 120 -3.66 0.13 -25.94
CA THR A 120 -2.63 -0.54 -25.11
C THR A 120 -3.18 -0.94 -23.74
N GLY A 121 -4.10 -0.15 -23.19
CA GLY A 121 -4.75 -0.40 -21.90
C GLY A 121 -5.54 -1.70 -21.85
N ARG A 122 -6.05 -2.21 -22.99
CA ARG A 122 -6.78 -3.49 -23.02
C ARG A 122 -5.90 -4.67 -22.61
N PHE A 123 -4.59 -4.60 -22.87
CA PHE A 123 -3.64 -5.62 -22.42
C PHE A 123 -3.43 -5.57 -20.91
N GLY A 124 -3.71 -4.42 -20.29
CA GLY A 124 -3.75 -4.22 -18.84
C GLY A 124 -4.78 -5.09 -18.13
N LEU A 125 -5.81 -5.60 -18.83
CA LEU A 125 -6.81 -6.48 -18.23
C LEU A 125 -6.21 -7.77 -17.65
N LEU A 126 -5.08 -8.24 -18.20
CA LEU A 126 -4.35 -9.40 -17.67
C LEU A 126 -3.67 -9.14 -16.32
N PHE A 127 -3.63 -7.88 -15.86
CA PHE A 127 -3.05 -7.48 -14.58
C PHE A 127 -4.12 -6.96 -13.61
N SER A 128 -5.39 -7.33 -13.84
CA SER A 128 -6.48 -6.90 -12.98
C SER A 128 -6.40 -7.62 -11.63
N GLU A 129 -6.45 -6.85 -10.55
CA GLU A 129 -6.50 -7.37 -9.20
C GLU A 129 -7.94 -7.60 -8.77
N HIS A 130 -8.24 -8.82 -8.35
CA HIS A 130 -9.52 -9.23 -7.78
C HIS A 130 -9.29 -9.76 -6.37
N ARG A 131 -10.36 -9.97 -5.59
CA ARG A 131 -10.28 -10.32 -4.15
C ARG A 131 -9.35 -11.51 -3.82
N VAL A 132 -9.25 -12.49 -4.71
CA VAL A 132 -8.51 -13.74 -4.49
C VAL A 132 -7.66 -14.16 -5.69
N LEU A 133 -7.65 -13.37 -6.77
CA LEU A 133 -7.03 -13.76 -8.04
C LEU A 133 -6.48 -12.55 -8.79
N TYR A 134 -5.45 -12.78 -9.60
CA TYR A 134 -4.80 -11.76 -10.42
C TYR A 134 -4.85 -12.16 -11.90
N GLY A 135 -5.48 -11.35 -12.75
CA GLY A 135 -5.70 -11.73 -14.15
C GLY A 135 -7.05 -11.25 -14.68
N ALA A 136 -7.29 -11.44 -15.98
CA ALA A 136 -8.57 -11.07 -16.57
C ALA A 136 -9.68 -12.05 -16.17
N SER A 137 -10.76 -11.52 -15.60
CA SER A 137 -11.99 -12.26 -15.28
C SER A 137 -12.89 -12.49 -16.51
N TYR A 138 -13.95 -13.29 -16.35
CA TYR A 138 -14.97 -13.44 -17.39
C TYR A 138 -15.54 -12.08 -17.81
N THR A 139 -15.85 -11.21 -16.86
CA THR A 139 -16.40 -9.87 -17.12
C THR A 139 -15.39 -8.98 -17.85
N ASP A 140 -14.10 -9.10 -17.56
CA ASP A 140 -13.07 -8.33 -18.28
C ASP A 140 -13.00 -8.73 -19.75
N VAL A 141 -13.04 -10.04 -20.05
CA VAL A 141 -12.90 -10.55 -21.41
C VAL A 141 -14.18 -10.41 -22.23
N TYR A 142 -15.35 -10.65 -21.64
CA TYR A 142 -16.63 -10.63 -22.36
C TYR A 142 -17.45 -9.35 -22.24
N ALA A 143 -17.09 -8.43 -21.32
CA ALA A 143 -17.68 -7.10 -21.27
C ALA A 143 -16.66 -5.98 -21.52
N ARG A 144 -15.62 -5.86 -20.69
CA ARG A 144 -14.72 -4.70 -20.76
C ARG A 144 -13.96 -4.67 -22.08
N LEU A 145 -13.37 -5.78 -22.51
CA LEU A 145 -12.59 -5.86 -23.74
C LEU A 145 -13.41 -5.49 -25.00
N PRO A 146 -14.64 -6.02 -25.22
CA PRO A 146 -15.51 -5.56 -26.30
C PRO A 146 -15.80 -4.07 -26.27
N VAL A 147 -16.13 -3.52 -25.09
CA VAL A 147 -16.37 -2.08 -24.95
C VAL A 147 -15.13 -1.27 -25.27
N MET A 148 -13.94 -1.68 -24.80
CA MET A 148 -12.68 -1.01 -25.14
C MET A 148 -12.42 -1.03 -26.65
N ASN A 149 -12.67 -2.15 -27.33
CA ASN A 149 -12.54 -2.26 -28.78
C ASN A 149 -13.50 -1.31 -29.52
N ILE A 150 -14.76 -1.22 -29.08
CA ILE A 150 -15.73 -0.25 -29.61
C ILE A 150 -15.24 1.19 -29.36
N MET A 151 -14.79 1.50 -28.15
CA MET A 151 -14.32 2.82 -27.78
C MET A 151 -13.08 3.26 -28.56
N ILE A 152 -12.25 2.32 -29.02
CA ILE A 152 -11.13 2.63 -29.91
C ILE A 152 -11.64 3.15 -31.26
N VAL A 153 -12.64 2.48 -31.85
CA VAL A 153 -13.27 2.92 -33.10
C VAL A 153 -13.98 4.26 -32.91
N VAL A 154 -14.73 4.42 -31.81
CA VAL A 154 -15.39 5.69 -31.46
C VAL A 154 -14.35 6.80 -31.27
N GLY A 155 -13.21 6.52 -30.62
CA GLY A 155 -12.13 7.49 -30.43
C GLY A 155 -11.52 7.99 -31.75
N LEU A 156 -11.29 7.09 -32.70
CA LEU A 156 -10.87 7.45 -34.07
C LEU A 156 -11.93 8.32 -34.76
N ALA A 157 -13.20 7.94 -34.66
CA ALA A 157 -14.31 8.71 -35.22
C ALA A 157 -14.45 10.09 -34.56
N THR A 158 -14.21 10.20 -33.25
CA THR A 158 -14.23 11.46 -32.51
C THR A 158 -13.09 12.38 -32.95
N ALA A 159 -11.87 11.86 -33.14
CA ALA A 159 -10.75 12.63 -33.66
C ALA A 159 -11.08 13.22 -35.05
N LEU A 160 -11.61 12.40 -35.96
CA LEU A 160 -12.05 12.85 -37.29
C LEU A 160 -13.22 13.85 -37.19
N GLY A 161 -14.19 13.60 -36.30
CA GLY A 161 -15.33 14.46 -36.06
C GLY A 161 -14.93 15.85 -35.58
N VAL A 162 -13.93 15.95 -34.70
CA VAL A 162 -13.34 17.23 -34.29
C VAL A 162 -12.78 17.97 -35.49
N LEU A 163 -12.01 17.30 -36.36
CA LEU A 163 -11.43 17.91 -37.58
C LEU A 163 -12.50 18.44 -38.53
N VAL A 164 -13.59 17.69 -38.74
CA VAL A 164 -14.73 18.12 -39.58
C VAL A 164 -15.43 19.34 -38.97
N MET A 165 -15.64 19.35 -37.65
CA MET A 165 -16.32 20.43 -36.92
C MET A 165 -15.50 21.73 -36.84
N ILE A 166 -14.21 21.73 -37.20
CA ILE A 166 -13.38 22.94 -37.30
C ILE A 166 -14.00 23.95 -38.28
N ASN A 167 -14.62 23.50 -39.38
CA ASN A 167 -15.19 24.38 -40.40
C ASN A 167 -16.59 24.93 -40.07
N VAL A 168 -17.23 24.46 -38.99
CA VAL A 168 -18.59 24.87 -38.60
C VAL A 168 -18.59 26.22 -37.87
N ARG A 169 -19.52 27.12 -38.17
CA ARG A 169 -19.55 28.49 -37.60
C ARG A 169 -19.78 28.54 -36.08
N LYS A 170 -20.41 27.53 -35.47
CA LYS A 170 -20.69 27.47 -34.04
C LYS A 170 -19.54 26.76 -33.29
N PRO A 171 -18.70 27.46 -32.50
CA PRO A 171 -17.52 26.87 -31.87
C PRO A 171 -17.84 25.80 -30.83
N LEU A 172 -18.97 25.91 -30.12
CA LEU A 172 -19.39 24.91 -29.11
C LEU A 172 -19.66 23.52 -29.73
N LEU A 173 -20.03 23.45 -31.02
CA LEU A 173 -20.24 22.16 -31.69
C LEU A 173 -18.95 21.36 -31.90
N LEU A 174 -17.78 21.98 -31.79
CA LEU A 174 -16.49 21.29 -31.82
C LEU A 174 -16.31 20.35 -30.62
N LEU A 175 -16.96 20.64 -29.49
CA LEU A 175 -16.89 19.82 -28.28
C LEU A 175 -17.94 18.69 -28.26
N LEU A 176 -18.91 18.69 -29.18
CA LEU A 176 -19.97 17.69 -29.21
C LEU A 176 -19.42 16.26 -29.39
N PRO A 177 -18.53 15.96 -30.35
CA PRO A 177 -17.97 14.61 -30.50
C PRO A 177 -17.21 14.14 -29.24
N VAL A 178 -16.55 15.08 -28.55
CA VAL A 178 -15.81 14.81 -27.31
C VAL A 178 -16.77 14.49 -26.17
N GLY A 179 -17.85 15.26 -26.03
CA GLY A 179 -18.90 14.99 -25.05
C GLY A 179 -19.54 13.62 -25.24
N VAL A 180 -19.88 13.26 -26.49
CA VAL A 180 -20.42 11.92 -26.83
C VAL A 180 -19.42 10.82 -26.48
N PHE A 181 -18.15 10.99 -26.84
CA PHE A 181 -17.09 10.04 -26.49
C PHE A 181 -17.00 9.81 -24.98
N ILE A 182 -16.99 10.89 -24.19
CA ILE A 182 -16.91 10.82 -22.72
C ILE A 182 -18.12 10.08 -22.13
N VAL A 183 -19.33 10.41 -22.59
CA VAL A 183 -20.55 9.74 -22.12
C VAL A 183 -20.52 8.24 -22.45
N LEU A 184 -20.20 7.89 -23.70
CA LEU A 184 -20.09 6.49 -24.11
C LEU A 184 -19.01 5.73 -23.34
N TYR A 185 -17.89 6.38 -23.05
CA TYR A 185 -16.81 5.81 -22.27
C TYR A 185 -17.29 5.44 -20.85
N PHE A 186 -17.92 6.37 -20.13
CA PHE A 186 -18.38 6.14 -18.76
C PHE A 186 -19.54 5.13 -18.71
N VAL A 187 -20.50 5.23 -19.62
CA VAL A 187 -21.61 4.27 -19.69
C VAL A 187 -21.10 2.87 -20.06
N GLY A 188 -20.28 2.79 -21.10
CA GLY A 188 -19.75 1.53 -21.62
C GLY A 188 -18.88 0.80 -20.59
N LEU A 189 -17.90 1.47 -19.98
CA LEU A 189 -16.96 0.80 -19.07
C LEU A 189 -17.43 0.77 -17.61
N GLY A 190 -18.31 1.69 -17.20
CA GLY A 190 -18.82 1.76 -15.84
C GLY A 190 -20.08 0.92 -15.62
N VAL A 191 -21.04 0.97 -16.54
CA VAL A 191 -22.37 0.36 -16.34
C VAL A 191 -22.41 -1.07 -16.88
N TYR A 192 -22.03 -1.28 -18.14
CA TYR A 192 -22.22 -2.58 -18.80
C TYR A 192 -21.49 -3.76 -18.12
N PRO A 193 -20.19 -3.65 -17.74
CA PRO A 193 -19.51 -4.70 -16.99
C PRO A 193 -20.18 -5.01 -15.64
N GLY A 194 -20.67 -3.98 -14.93
CA GLY A 194 -21.38 -4.16 -13.67
C GLY A 194 -22.70 -4.92 -13.84
N LEU A 195 -23.43 -4.65 -14.92
CA LEU A 195 -24.64 -5.41 -15.27
C LEU A 195 -24.30 -6.87 -15.59
N LEU A 196 -23.32 -7.12 -16.46
CA LEU A 196 -22.93 -8.48 -16.81
C LEU A 196 -22.46 -9.27 -15.58
N GLN A 197 -21.67 -8.64 -14.71
CA GLN A 197 -21.21 -9.24 -13.46
C GLN A 197 -22.39 -9.66 -12.60
N ASN A 198 -23.29 -8.72 -12.26
CA ASN A 198 -24.35 -8.97 -11.30
C ASN A 198 -25.45 -9.90 -11.83
N PHE A 199 -25.78 -9.82 -13.13
CA PHE A 199 -26.91 -10.55 -13.70
C PHE A 199 -26.53 -11.89 -14.36
N LYS A 200 -25.27 -12.07 -14.78
CA LYS A 200 -24.82 -13.30 -15.46
C LYS A 200 -23.72 -14.05 -14.72
N VAL A 201 -22.69 -13.33 -14.26
CA VAL A 201 -21.49 -13.94 -13.66
C VAL A 201 -21.75 -14.38 -12.23
N THR A 202 -22.13 -13.48 -11.33
CA THR A 202 -22.34 -13.78 -9.91
C THR A 202 -23.29 -14.97 -9.68
N PRO A 203 -24.41 -15.14 -10.42
CA PRO A 203 -25.26 -16.33 -10.27
C PRO A 203 -24.62 -17.65 -10.72
N ASN A 204 -23.65 -17.61 -11.66
CA ASN A 204 -23.01 -18.77 -12.28
C ASN A 204 -21.48 -18.68 -12.21
N GLU A 205 -20.94 -18.18 -11.10
CA GLU A 205 -19.55 -17.75 -11.01
C GLU A 205 -18.58 -18.93 -11.19
N LEU A 206 -18.90 -20.08 -10.62
CA LEU A 206 -18.08 -21.29 -10.71
C LEU A 206 -17.84 -21.70 -12.17
N GLU A 207 -18.88 -21.74 -13.00
CA GLU A 207 -18.74 -22.18 -14.39
C GLU A 207 -18.01 -21.12 -15.24
N LEU A 208 -18.40 -19.85 -15.08
CA LEU A 208 -17.93 -18.76 -15.94
C LEU A 208 -16.50 -18.31 -15.60
N GLU A 209 -16.11 -18.30 -14.33
CA GLU A 209 -14.76 -17.88 -13.89
C GLU A 209 -13.75 -19.04 -13.87
N SER A 210 -14.20 -20.30 -13.78
CA SER A 210 -13.31 -21.49 -13.81
C SER A 210 -12.21 -21.46 -14.87
N PRO A 211 -12.46 -21.18 -16.16
CA PRO A 211 -11.40 -21.15 -17.17
C PRO A 211 -10.34 -20.06 -16.89
N PHE A 212 -10.76 -18.89 -16.40
CA PHE A 212 -9.87 -17.78 -16.07
C PHE A 212 -9.02 -18.08 -14.83
N ILE A 213 -9.63 -18.72 -13.82
CA ILE A 213 -8.91 -19.21 -12.64
C ILE A 213 -7.85 -20.26 -13.03
N LYS A 214 -8.17 -21.18 -13.95
CA LYS A 214 -7.19 -22.15 -14.46
C LYS A 214 -6.01 -21.47 -15.15
N HIS A 215 -6.26 -20.42 -15.94
CA HIS A 215 -5.19 -19.62 -16.53
C HIS A 215 -4.34 -18.94 -15.46
N HIS A 216 -4.96 -18.32 -14.46
CA HIS A 216 -4.25 -17.71 -13.32
C HIS A 216 -3.34 -18.73 -12.62
N ILE A 217 -3.89 -19.89 -12.20
CA ILE A 217 -3.11 -20.93 -11.53
C ILE A 217 -1.95 -21.39 -12.39
N LYS A 218 -2.17 -21.63 -13.69
CA LYS A 218 -1.11 -22.07 -14.60
C LYS A 218 0.02 -21.05 -14.69
N PHE A 219 -0.29 -19.78 -14.94
CA PHE A 219 0.73 -18.74 -15.09
C PHE A 219 1.43 -18.39 -13.77
N THR A 220 0.73 -18.49 -12.64
CA THR A 220 1.36 -18.37 -11.31
C THR A 220 2.33 -19.53 -11.06
N ARG A 221 1.94 -20.77 -11.35
CA ARG A 221 2.82 -21.94 -11.21
C ARG A 221 4.05 -21.85 -12.11
N GLU A 222 3.87 -21.40 -13.35
CA GLU A 222 4.98 -21.14 -14.28
C GLU A 222 5.93 -20.07 -13.74
N GLY A 223 5.38 -18.92 -13.33
CA GLY A 223 6.17 -17.77 -12.88
C GLY A 223 6.98 -18.04 -11.60
N PHE A 224 6.46 -18.86 -10.70
CA PHE A 224 7.14 -19.29 -9.46
C PHE A 224 7.85 -20.64 -9.59
N ASP A 225 7.89 -21.22 -10.79
CA ASP A 225 8.53 -22.50 -11.06
C ASP A 225 8.01 -23.68 -10.19
N LEU A 226 6.73 -23.65 -9.86
CA LEU A 226 6.08 -24.64 -8.97
C LEU A 226 5.81 -25.97 -9.68
N GLU A 227 6.05 -26.05 -10.99
CA GLU A 227 5.93 -27.29 -11.76
C GLU A 227 7.12 -28.23 -11.56
N ARG A 228 8.26 -27.71 -11.09
CA ARG A 228 9.49 -28.50 -10.85
C ARG A 228 9.59 -29.06 -9.43
N ILE A 229 8.54 -28.96 -8.62
CA ILE A 229 8.53 -29.47 -7.24
C ILE A 229 8.38 -30.99 -7.23
N LYS A 230 9.36 -31.69 -6.63
CA LYS A 230 9.32 -33.13 -6.42
C LYS A 230 9.07 -33.43 -4.94
N ALA A 231 7.90 -33.97 -4.62
CA ALA A 231 7.64 -34.51 -3.29
C ALA A 231 8.55 -35.72 -3.06
N LYS A 232 9.28 -35.73 -1.94
CA LYS A 232 10.03 -36.90 -1.47
C LYS A 232 9.39 -37.37 -0.17
N PRO A 233 8.83 -38.58 -0.13
CA PRO A 233 8.37 -39.15 1.14
C PRO A 233 9.57 -39.29 2.08
N PHE A 234 9.40 -38.85 3.33
CA PHE A 234 10.35 -39.09 4.40
C PHE A 234 9.82 -40.28 5.21
N GLU A 235 10.46 -41.43 5.02
CA GLU A 235 10.21 -42.59 5.87
C GLU A 235 11.19 -42.51 7.05
N PRO A 236 10.71 -42.27 8.29
CA PRO A 236 11.58 -42.24 9.44
C PRO A 236 12.22 -43.62 9.65
N GLU A 237 13.53 -43.71 9.47
CA GLU A 237 14.31 -44.92 9.75
C GLU A 237 14.65 -45.01 11.25
N GLY A 238 14.30 -46.13 11.89
CA GLY A 238 14.65 -46.43 13.29
C GLY A 238 13.47 -46.89 14.15
N SER A 239 13.73 -47.76 15.12
CA SER A 239 12.77 -48.12 16.17
C SER A 239 12.97 -47.18 17.37
N LEU A 240 12.08 -46.23 17.58
CA LEU A 240 12.11 -45.34 18.76
C LEU A 240 11.91 -46.17 20.03
N THR A 241 12.93 -46.25 20.90
CA THR A 241 12.82 -46.96 22.18
C THR A 241 12.44 -45.98 23.32
N ALA A 242 11.99 -46.51 24.46
CA ALA A 242 11.73 -45.68 25.65
C ALA A 242 13.00 -44.99 26.16
N GLU A 243 14.16 -45.66 26.05
CA GLU A 243 15.46 -45.11 26.44
C GLU A 243 15.86 -43.91 25.56
N ASP A 244 15.54 -43.96 24.26
CA ASP A 244 15.77 -42.83 23.34
C ASP A 244 14.94 -41.61 23.72
N ILE A 245 13.70 -41.81 24.17
CA ILE A 245 12.81 -40.75 24.65
C ILE A 245 13.39 -40.11 25.92
N GLU A 246 13.82 -40.92 26.89
CA GLU A 246 14.38 -40.44 28.15
C GLU A 246 15.66 -39.62 27.94
N LYS A 247 16.56 -40.09 27.07
CA LYS A 247 17.79 -39.37 26.70
C LYS A 247 17.51 -38.04 26.00
N ASN A 248 16.39 -37.93 25.27
CA ASN A 248 16.03 -36.77 24.46
C ASN A 248 14.85 -35.94 25.03
N LEU A 249 14.55 -36.08 26.32
CA LEU A 249 13.51 -35.29 26.98
C LEU A 249 13.61 -33.77 26.75
N PRO A 250 14.80 -33.13 26.75
CA PRO A 250 14.92 -31.70 26.42
C PRO A 250 14.42 -31.36 25.01
N THR A 251 14.65 -32.22 24.02
CA THR A 251 14.18 -32.03 22.65
C THR A 251 12.67 -32.17 22.58
N ILE A 252 12.13 -33.26 23.16
CA ILE A 252 10.68 -33.55 23.15
C ILE A 252 9.89 -32.43 23.83
N LYS A 253 10.41 -31.92 24.95
CA LYS A 253 9.83 -30.83 25.73
C LYS A 253 9.98 -29.44 25.10
N ASN A 254 10.54 -29.37 23.90
CA ASN A 254 10.67 -28.17 23.07
C ASN A 254 10.11 -28.38 21.66
N ILE A 255 9.41 -29.50 21.40
CA ILE A 255 8.67 -29.68 20.15
C ILE A 255 7.52 -28.68 20.16
N ARG A 256 7.56 -27.76 19.19
CA ARG A 256 6.53 -26.73 19.04
C ARG A 256 5.22 -27.37 18.59
N LEU A 257 4.21 -27.27 19.45
CA LEU A 257 2.84 -27.70 19.15
C LEU A 257 1.96 -26.55 18.67
N TRP A 258 2.34 -25.31 19.01
CA TRP A 258 1.60 -24.11 18.67
C TRP A 258 2.09 -23.49 17.36
N ASP A 259 1.13 -23.08 16.53
CA ASP A 259 1.37 -22.21 15.38
C ASP A 259 1.11 -20.75 15.79
N GLU A 260 1.82 -19.82 15.15
CA GLU A 260 1.85 -18.39 15.53
C GLU A 260 0.48 -17.73 15.35
N GLU A 261 -0.21 -17.96 14.23
CA GLU A 261 -1.49 -17.32 13.92
C GLU A 261 -2.64 -17.76 14.86
N PRO A 262 -2.87 -19.06 15.11
CA PRO A 262 -3.88 -19.50 16.07
C PRO A 262 -3.55 -19.05 17.48
N LEU A 263 -2.27 -19.11 17.88
CA LEU A 263 -1.85 -18.73 19.22
C LEU A 263 -2.07 -17.23 19.47
N LEU A 264 -1.79 -16.38 18.48
CA LEU A 264 -2.05 -14.93 18.54
C LEU A 264 -3.53 -14.63 18.79
N LYS A 265 -4.44 -15.35 18.11
CA LYS A 265 -5.89 -15.20 18.30
C LYS A 265 -6.28 -15.58 19.74
N THR A 266 -5.74 -16.68 20.26
CA THR A 266 -5.99 -17.11 21.63
C THR A 266 -5.40 -16.14 22.66
N TYR A 267 -4.19 -15.63 22.45
CA TYR A 267 -3.59 -14.60 23.31
C TYR A 267 -4.45 -13.34 23.32
N SER A 268 -4.91 -12.87 22.15
CA SER A 268 -5.81 -11.73 22.05
C SER A 268 -7.12 -11.95 22.79
N GLN A 269 -7.69 -13.14 22.75
CA GLN A 269 -8.93 -13.44 23.48
C GLN A 269 -8.72 -13.51 25.00
N LEU A 270 -7.66 -14.19 25.45
CA LEU A 270 -7.47 -14.51 26.86
C LEU A 270 -6.70 -13.45 27.65
N GLN A 271 -5.80 -12.73 26.99
CA GLN A 271 -4.75 -11.93 27.64
C GLN A 271 -4.69 -10.47 27.18
N GLN A 272 -5.52 -10.06 26.22
CA GLN A 272 -5.59 -8.66 25.80
C GLN A 272 -6.10 -7.77 26.94
N ILE A 273 -7.13 -8.24 27.66
CA ILE A 273 -7.75 -7.64 28.86
C ILE A 273 -8.43 -6.27 28.62
N ARG A 274 -7.88 -5.42 27.73
CA ARG A 274 -8.40 -4.09 27.35
C ARG A 274 -8.26 -3.87 25.85
N THR A 275 -9.27 -3.24 25.25
CA THR A 275 -9.36 -3.03 23.79
C THR A 275 -8.23 -2.18 23.22
N TYR A 276 -7.70 -1.23 23.99
CA TYR A 276 -6.59 -0.37 23.58
C TYR A 276 -5.21 -1.04 23.69
N TYR A 277 -5.14 -2.29 24.15
CA TYR A 277 -3.95 -3.12 23.97
C TYR A 277 -4.21 -4.14 22.87
N ARG A 278 -3.14 -4.52 22.17
CA ARG A 278 -3.15 -5.52 21.12
C ARG A 278 -1.84 -6.30 21.14
N PHE A 279 -1.93 -7.59 20.85
CA PHE A 279 -0.77 -8.41 20.48
C PHE A 279 -0.62 -8.33 18.96
N VAL A 280 0.58 -8.03 18.48
CA VAL A 280 0.84 -7.83 17.04
C VAL A 280 1.15 -9.16 16.37
N ASP A 281 2.02 -9.93 17.01
CA ASP A 281 2.60 -11.17 16.53
C ASP A 281 2.88 -12.12 17.71
N VAL A 282 3.41 -13.32 17.45
CA VAL A 282 3.88 -14.22 18.49
C VAL A 282 5.25 -14.76 18.09
N ASP A 283 6.26 -14.43 18.89
CA ASP A 283 7.64 -14.80 18.63
C ASP A 283 8.08 -16.05 19.38
N ASN A 284 9.03 -16.76 18.79
CA ASN A 284 9.76 -17.83 19.45
C ASN A 284 11.03 -17.30 20.12
N ASP A 285 11.25 -17.66 21.37
CA ASP A 285 12.48 -17.37 22.09
C ASP A 285 12.88 -18.54 23.00
N ARG A 286 14.06 -18.48 23.65
CA ARG A 286 14.59 -19.55 24.48
C ARG A 286 15.18 -19.02 25.78
N TYR A 287 14.69 -19.58 26.90
CA TYR A 287 15.11 -19.19 28.25
C TYR A 287 15.51 -20.41 29.08
N VAL A 288 16.32 -20.16 30.12
CA VAL A 288 16.58 -21.16 31.16
C VAL A 288 15.51 -21.01 32.25
N ILE A 289 14.59 -21.97 32.32
CA ILE A 289 13.47 -21.99 33.26
C ILE A 289 13.67 -23.16 34.21
N ASN A 290 13.77 -22.89 35.51
CA ASN A 290 14.03 -23.89 36.56
C ASN A 290 15.26 -24.77 36.25
N GLY A 291 16.33 -24.15 35.76
CA GLY A 291 17.58 -24.82 35.39
C GLY A 291 17.55 -25.63 34.08
N ARG A 292 16.45 -25.57 33.31
CA ARG A 292 16.31 -26.29 32.03
C ARG A 292 16.11 -25.31 30.88
N TYR A 293 16.77 -25.58 29.76
CA TYR A 293 16.62 -24.80 28.54
C TYR A 293 15.26 -25.09 27.89
N ARG A 294 14.45 -24.04 27.73
CA ARG A 294 13.08 -24.12 27.23
C ARG A 294 12.85 -23.09 26.14
N GLN A 295 12.26 -23.55 25.05
CA GLN A 295 11.69 -22.68 24.03
C GLN A 295 10.31 -22.22 24.52
N VAL A 296 10.04 -20.94 24.31
CA VAL A 296 8.79 -20.27 24.67
C VAL A 296 8.24 -19.54 23.45
N MET A 297 6.93 -19.35 23.45
CA MET A 297 6.27 -18.41 22.55
C MET A 297 5.77 -17.23 23.37
N LEU A 298 6.14 -16.02 22.97
CA LEU A 298 5.81 -14.80 23.70
C LEU A 298 5.28 -13.72 22.76
N SER A 299 4.48 -12.82 23.31
CA SER A 299 3.96 -11.69 22.56
C SER A 299 3.84 -10.47 23.47
N PRO A 300 4.52 -9.35 23.12
CA PRO A 300 4.37 -8.08 23.82
C PRO A 300 2.96 -7.50 23.66
N ARG A 301 2.44 -6.88 24.71
CA ARG A 301 1.15 -6.15 24.65
C ARG A 301 1.40 -4.70 24.30
N GLU A 302 1.14 -4.36 23.05
CA GLU A 302 1.34 -3.02 22.54
C GLU A 302 0.09 -2.16 22.60
N LEU A 303 0.27 -0.85 22.58
CA LEU A 303 -0.82 0.11 22.59
C LEU A 303 -1.39 0.30 21.18
N SER A 304 -2.71 0.20 21.04
CA SER A 304 -3.45 0.53 19.82
C SER A 304 -4.06 1.93 19.93
N TYR A 305 -3.52 2.87 19.15
CA TYR A 305 -4.04 4.25 19.10
C TYR A 305 -5.44 4.34 18.51
N GLU A 306 -5.78 3.43 17.60
CA GLU A 306 -7.08 3.38 16.95
C GLU A 306 -8.20 3.03 17.93
N ASP A 307 -7.87 2.23 18.95
CA ASP A 307 -8.82 1.68 19.93
C ASP A 307 -8.85 2.48 21.25
N LEU A 308 -8.16 3.63 21.32
CA LEU A 308 -8.14 4.49 22.50
C LEU A 308 -9.51 5.12 22.81
N PRO A 309 -9.99 5.06 24.06
CA PRO A 309 -11.20 5.77 24.47
C PRO A 309 -10.92 7.27 24.60
N GLY A 310 -11.86 8.11 24.13
CA GLY A 310 -11.78 9.56 24.31
C GLY A 310 -10.53 10.17 23.67
N LYS A 311 -10.39 10.01 22.34
CA LYS A 311 -9.23 10.51 21.57
C LYS A 311 -9.07 12.02 21.72
N SER A 312 -8.02 12.42 22.41
CA SER A 312 -7.60 13.80 22.54
C SER A 312 -6.07 13.84 22.50
N TRP A 313 -5.51 14.98 22.10
CA TRP A 313 -4.05 15.11 22.02
C TRP A 313 -3.36 14.83 23.37
N ILE A 314 -3.97 15.22 24.50
CA ILE A 314 -3.44 14.92 25.83
C ILE A 314 -3.47 13.41 26.07
N ASN A 315 -4.60 12.76 25.77
CA ASN A 315 -4.73 11.31 25.96
C ASN A 315 -3.75 10.52 25.09
N GLU A 316 -3.64 10.85 23.80
CA GLU A 316 -2.79 10.13 22.86
C GLU A 316 -1.30 10.39 23.08
N LYS A 317 -0.92 11.60 23.50
CA LYS A 317 0.49 12.02 23.50
C LYS A 317 1.11 12.08 24.89
N LEU A 318 0.32 12.24 25.95
CA LEU A 318 0.79 12.41 27.33
C LEU A 318 0.31 11.32 28.29
N VAL A 319 -0.89 10.77 28.10
CA VAL A 319 -1.47 9.77 29.03
C VAL A 319 -1.19 8.35 28.55
N TYR A 320 -1.65 7.98 27.36
CA TYR A 320 -1.47 6.66 26.77
C TYR A 320 -0.21 6.66 25.90
N THR A 321 0.94 6.47 26.56
CA THR A 321 2.25 6.62 25.92
C THR A 321 2.93 5.29 25.59
N HIS A 322 2.50 4.18 26.20
CA HIS A 322 3.20 2.90 26.11
C HIS A 322 2.24 1.69 26.14
N GLY A 323 2.69 0.56 25.58
CA GLY A 323 2.13 -0.76 25.83
C GLY A 323 2.50 -1.28 27.23
N ILE A 324 2.06 -2.48 27.61
CA ILE A 324 2.27 -2.98 28.97
C ILE A 324 2.51 -4.49 29.00
N GLY A 325 3.69 -4.95 29.37
CA GLY A 325 4.01 -6.35 29.63
C GLY A 325 3.88 -7.24 28.40
N LEU A 326 3.78 -8.54 28.64
CA LEU A 326 3.68 -9.56 27.61
C LEU A 326 2.83 -10.73 28.10
N ALA A 327 2.45 -11.60 27.17
CA ALA A 327 2.04 -12.97 27.46
C ALA A 327 3.16 -13.91 27.00
N MET A 328 3.46 -14.94 27.78
CA MET A 328 4.48 -15.94 27.45
C MET A 328 4.02 -17.31 27.89
N GLY A 329 4.21 -18.32 27.05
CA GLY A 329 3.92 -19.72 27.33
C GLY A 329 5.00 -20.64 26.75
N PRO A 330 5.06 -21.92 27.18
CA PRO A 330 5.93 -22.88 26.54
C PRO A 330 5.46 -23.20 25.11
N VAL A 331 6.39 -23.55 24.21
CA VAL A 331 6.02 -24.03 22.87
C VAL A 331 5.29 -25.39 22.89
N SER A 332 5.44 -26.12 23.99
CA SER A 332 4.84 -27.43 24.24
C SER A 332 4.11 -27.39 25.58
N GLY A 333 2.81 -27.68 25.61
CA GLY A 333 2.01 -27.65 26.82
C GLY A 333 0.61 -27.14 26.53
N ILE A 334 -0.38 -27.92 26.91
CA ILE A 334 -1.79 -27.68 26.62
C ILE A 334 -2.55 -27.94 27.90
N THR A 335 -3.46 -27.03 28.27
CA THR A 335 -4.38 -27.27 29.39
C THR A 335 -5.35 -28.40 29.07
N ARG A 336 -6.13 -28.86 30.05
CA ARG A 336 -7.14 -29.92 29.83
C ARG A 336 -8.22 -29.50 28.83
N GLU A 337 -8.42 -28.19 28.68
CA GLU A 337 -9.39 -27.56 27.80
C GLU A 337 -8.84 -27.29 26.39
N GLY A 338 -7.58 -27.68 26.10
CA GLY A 338 -6.98 -27.45 24.79
C GLY A 338 -6.36 -26.06 24.61
N LEU A 339 -6.19 -25.27 25.69
CA LEU A 339 -5.66 -23.91 25.65
C LEU A 339 -4.14 -23.87 25.90
N PRO A 340 -3.44 -22.81 25.48
CA PRO A 340 -2.03 -22.61 25.82
C PRO A 340 -1.85 -22.40 27.33
N GLU A 341 -0.81 -23.04 27.86
CA GLU A 341 -0.31 -22.72 29.20
C GLU A 341 0.43 -21.38 29.20
N PHE A 342 0.38 -20.63 30.32
CA PHE A 342 1.08 -19.36 30.45
C PHE A 342 2.12 -19.39 31.58
N TYR A 343 3.34 -18.99 31.22
CA TYR A 343 4.43 -18.65 32.14
C TYR A 343 4.33 -17.21 32.64
N ILE A 344 3.98 -16.26 31.76
CA ILE A 344 3.72 -14.85 32.13
C ILE A 344 2.36 -14.46 31.56
N LYS A 345 1.51 -13.87 32.40
CA LYS A 345 0.15 -13.45 32.03
C LYS A 345 -0.35 -12.28 32.88
N ASP A 346 -1.49 -11.74 32.50
CA ASP A 346 -2.29 -10.73 33.20
C ASP A 346 -1.70 -9.30 33.21
N ILE A 347 -2.49 -8.37 33.76
CA ILE A 347 -2.14 -6.95 33.98
C ILE A 347 -2.37 -6.63 35.46
N PRO A 348 -1.32 -6.30 36.24
CA PRO A 348 0.10 -6.33 35.87
C PRO A 348 0.60 -7.75 35.56
N PRO A 349 1.69 -7.91 34.78
CA PRO A 349 2.20 -9.22 34.41
C PRO A 349 2.67 -10.01 35.65
N VAL A 350 2.05 -11.17 35.86
CA VAL A 350 2.40 -12.16 36.88
C VAL A 350 3.14 -13.30 36.21
N SER A 351 4.24 -13.74 36.84
CA SER A 351 5.02 -14.87 36.38
C SER A 351 4.83 -16.08 37.28
N SER A 352 4.51 -17.23 36.68
CA SER A 352 4.47 -18.54 37.36
C SER A 352 5.83 -19.24 37.35
N VAL A 353 6.82 -18.67 36.66
CA VAL A 353 8.18 -19.19 36.53
C VAL A 353 9.18 -18.17 37.08
N GLY A 354 10.42 -18.56 37.36
CA GLY A 354 11.45 -17.68 37.95
C GLY A 354 11.84 -16.42 37.15
N LEU A 355 11.21 -16.17 36.00
CA LEU A 355 11.37 -14.97 35.18
C LEU A 355 10.55 -13.82 35.75
N LYS A 356 11.12 -12.62 35.84
CA LYS A 356 10.44 -11.44 36.40
C LYS A 356 10.44 -10.29 35.40
N VAL A 357 9.25 -9.72 35.15
CA VAL A 357 9.08 -8.49 34.39
C VAL A 357 9.12 -7.32 35.35
N THR A 358 10.29 -6.69 35.49
CA THR A 358 10.48 -5.58 36.43
C THR A 358 9.95 -4.25 35.91
N ARG A 359 10.00 -4.03 34.58
CA ARG A 359 9.52 -2.83 33.89
C ARG A 359 8.65 -3.24 32.70
N PRO A 360 7.32 -3.27 32.86
CA PRO A 360 6.44 -3.73 31.80
C PRO A 360 6.18 -2.67 30.70
N GLU A 361 6.60 -1.42 30.85
CA GLU A 361 6.22 -0.37 29.91
C GLU A 361 6.93 -0.48 28.54
N ILE A 362 6.15 -0.62 27.46
CA ILE A 362 6.66 -0.77 26.09
C ILE A 362 6.50 0.54 25.31
N TYR A 363 7.60 1.30 25.20
CA TYR A 363 7.61 2.57 24.46
C TYR A 363 8.02 2.41 22.99
N TYR A 364 8.65 1.30 22.63
CA TYR A 364 9.08 0.98 21.27
C TYR A 364 8.57 -0.43 20.97
N GLY A 365 7.93 -0.60 19.83
CA GLY A 365 7.28 -1.85 19.42
C GLY A 365 6.93 -1.80 17.95
N GLU A 366 6.15 -2.75 17.45
CA GLU A 366 5.80 -2.93 16.05
C GLU A 366 4.55 -2.16 15.62
N ASN A 367 3.60 -1.93 16.53
CA ASN A 367 2.38 -1.18 16.26
C ASN A 367 2.51 0.32 16.60
N THR A 368 3.60 0.70 17.26
CA THR A 368 3.81 2.07 17.78
C THR A 368 4.32 3.05 16.72
N ASN A 369 3.41 3.66 15.95
CA ASN A 369 3.78 4.61 14.88
C ASN A 369 3.71 6.09 15.29
N GLU A 370 3.00 6.40 16.37
CA GLU A 370 2.73 7.76 16.81
C GLU A 370 3.78 8.30 17.79
N TYR A 371 4.13 9.59 17.70
CA TYR A 371 5.00 10.23 18.69
C TYR A 371 4.29 10.36 20.05
N VAL A 372 5.07 10.34 21.14
CA VAL A 372 4.60 10.61 22.51
C VAL A 372 5.56 11.55 23.24
N ILE A 373 5.08 12.20 24.29
CA ILE A 373 5.90 13.05 25.14
C ILE A 373 5.84 12.47 26.55
N ALA A 374 6.98 11.94 26.97
CA ALA A 374 7.21 11.34 28.27
C ALA A 374 7.79 12.38 29.25
N ARG A 375 7.77 12.05 30.55
CA ARG A 375 8.25 12.94 31.65
C ARG A 375 7.58 14.32 31.61
N THR A 376 6.26 14.35 31.51
CA THR A 376 5.46 15.58 31.62
C THR A 376 4.85 15.70 33.02
N LYS A 377 4.15 16.80 33.31
CA LYS A 377 3.36 16.94 34.54
C LYS A 377 2.18 15.98 34.60
N VAL A 378 1.70 15.53 33.44
CA VAL A 378 0.65 14.51 33.33
C VAL A 378 1.29 13.15 33.56
N LYS A 379 0.68 12.36 34.45
CA LYS A 379 1.13 10.98 34.71
C LYS A 379 0.72 10.07 33.56
N GLU A 380 1.60 9.14 33.20
CA GLU A 380 1.36 8.19 32.12
C GLU A 380 0.50 7.05 32.66
N PHE A 381 -0.55 6.67 31.93
CA PHE A 381 -1.43 5.58 32.34
C PHE A 381 -0.70 4.24 32.21
N SER A 382 -0.69 3.45 33.27
CA SER A 382 -0.05 2.13 33.28
C SER A 382 -1.08 1.02 33.09
N TYR A 383 -2.01 0.87 34.04
CA TYR A 383 -3.08 -0.12 33.95
C TYR A 383 -4.21 0.15 34.95
N PRO A 384 -5.43 -0.40 34.71
CA PRO A 384 -6.53 -0.27 35.64
C PRO A 384 -6.55 -1.40 36.68
N THR A 385 -6.96 -1.10 37.92
CA THR A 385 -7.25 -2.05 39.00
C THR A 385 -8.72 -1.91 39.43
N LYS A 386 -9.17 -2.75 40.38
CA LYS A 386 -10.52 -2.63 40.96
C LYS A 386 -10.74 -1.33 41.74
N GLU A 387 -9.65 -0.74 42.25
CA GLU A 387 -9.66 0.45 43.12
C GLU A 387 -9.40 1.76 42.36
N GLY A 388 -8.95 1.67 41.09
CA GLY A 388 -8.68 2.84 40.25
C GLY A 388 -7.62 2.59 39.20
N ASN A 389 -7.10 3.66 38.59
CA ASN A 389 -6.05 3.57 37.59
C ASN A 389 -4.67 3.72 38.25
N VAL A 390 -3.74 2.85 37.86
CA VAL A 390 -2.31 2.96 38.21
C VAL A 390 -1.60 3.75 37.12
N TYR A 391 -0.75 4.68 37.56
CA TYR A 391 0.02 5.55 36.68
C TYR A 391 1.51 5.39 36.93
N THR A 392 2.31 5.66 35.91
CA THR A 392 3.77 5.58 35.92
C THR A 392 4.39 6.84 35.30
N HIS A 393 5.71 6.91 35.33
CA HIS A 393 6.49 7.91 34.63
C HIS A 393 7.64 7.24 33.87
N TYR A 394 7.95 7.77 32.69
CA TYR A 394 9.07 7.29 31.91
C TYR A 394 10.42 7.49 32.60
N GLU A 395 11.05 6.39 32.99
CA GLU A 395 12.38 6.41 33.60
C GLU A 395 13.53 6.22 32.59
N GLY A 396 13.21 5.84 31.35
CA GLY A 396 14.21 5.62 30.31
C GLY A 396 14.94 6.89 29.85
N LYS A 397 16.00 6.69 29.05
CA LYS A 397 16.84 7.76 28.48
C LYS A 397 16.53 8.08 27.02
N GLY A 398 15.61 7.35 26.39
CA GLY A 398 15.25 7.51 24.98
C GLY A 398 14.50 8.82 24.70
N GLY A 399 14.38 9.14 23.42
CA GLY A 399 13.74 10.38 22.96
C GLY A 399 14.60 11.64 23.12
N VAL A 400 14.13 12.74 22.53
CA VAL A 400 14.82 14.03 22.51
C VAL A 400 14.27 14.92 23.63
N VAL A 401 15.17 15.45 24.47
CA VAL A 401 14.80 16.35 25.57
C VAL A 401 14.31 17.70 25.04
N LEU A 402 13.13 18.13 25.46
CA LEU A 402 12.46 19.39 25.11
C LEU A 402 12.86 20.55 26.03
N ASN A 403 14.18 20.71 26.22
CA ASN A 403 14.76 21.68 27.16
C ASN A 403 14.75 23.14 26.67
N SER A 404 14.45 23.40 25.39
CA SER A 404 14.46 24.74 24.80
C SER A 404 13.21 25.00 23.96
N PHE A 405 12.80 26.27 23.90
CA PHE A 405 11.68 26.73 23.08
C PHE A 405 11.89 26.39 21.59
N PHE A 406 13.12 26.55 21.09
CA PHE A 406 13.47 26.25 19.69
C PHE A 406 13.24 24.78 19.33
N LYS A 407 13.65 23.83 20.19
CA LYS A 407 13.35 22.39 19.96
C LYS A 407 11.85 22.12 19.94
N ARG A 408 11.09 22.72 20.86
CA ARG A 408 9.62 22.58 20.89
C ARG A 408 8.99 23.11 19.61
N LEU A 409 9.46 24.24 19.09
CA LEU A 409 9.00 24.82 17.84
C LEU A 409 9.30 23.91 16.64
N LEU A 410 10.51 23.35 16.55
CA LEU A 410 10.87 22.40 15.49
C LEU A 410 9.98 21.16 15.49
N PHE A 411 9.71 20.58 16.66
CA PHE A 411 8.82 19.43 16.78
C PHE A 411 7.35 19.79 16.55
N ALA A 412 6.91 20.99 16.94
CA ALA A 412 5.59 21.50 16.61
C ALA A 412 5.39 21.64 15.09
N ALA A 413 6.41 22.12 14.37
CA ALA A 413 6.39 22.18 12.92
C ALA A 413 6.41 20.78 12.29
N LYS A 414 7.30 19.88 12.76
CA LYS A 414 7.42 18.51 12.25
C LYS A 414 6.14 17.70 12.39
N PHE A 415 5.47 17.80 13.55
CA PHE A 415 4.26 17.02 13.86
C PHE A 415 2.96 17.81 13.68
N GLY A 416 3.02 19.03 13.15
CA GLY A 416 1.85 19.87 12.90
C GLY A 416 1.02 20.20 14.14
N SER A 417 1.63 20.30 15.33
CA SER A 417 0.91 20.51 16.59
C SER A 417 1.53 21.62 17.45
N LEU A 418 0.85 22.77 17.47
CA LEU A 418 1.20 23.90 18.34
C LEU A 418 1.10 23.56 19.84
N LYS A 419 0.37 22.51 20.21
CA LYS A 419 0.23 22.05 21.59
C LYS A 419 1.59 21.65 22.21
N ILE A 420 2.58 21.24 21.39
CA ILE A 420 3.94 20.95 21.85
C ILE A 420 4.64 22.20 22.43
N VAL A 421 4.30 23.38 21.93
CA VAL A 421 4.85 24.66 22.41
C VAL A 421 3.96 25.25 23.51
N LEU A 422 2.63 25.18 23.33
CA LEU A 422 1.66 25.88 24.17
C LEU A 422 1.26 25.13 25.45
N SER A 423 1.45 23.80 25.53
CA SER A 423 1.08 23.03 26.72
C SER A 423 1.99 23.35 27.91
N SER A 424 1.36 23.66 29.05
CA SER A 424 2.01 23.88 30.34
C SER A 424 2.43 22.59 31.05
N ASP A 425 2.03 21.43 30.53
CA ASP A 425 2.39 20.11 31.04
C ASP A 425 3.78 19.68 30.60
N ILE A 426 4.26 20.21 29.47
CA ILE A 426 5.60 19.92 28.94
C ILE A 426 6.62 20.77 29.69
N THR A 427 7.55 20.11 30.36
CA THR A 427 8.65 20.73 31.14
C THR A 427 9.97 20.69 30.37
N ARG A 428 11.04 21.25 30.95
CA ARG A 428 12.39 21.17 30.36
C ARG A 428 12.99 19.76 30.43
N GLU A 429 12.40 18.88 31.24
CA GLU A 429 12.80 17.47 31.40
C GLU A 429 12.01 16.53 30.49
N SER A 430 10.91 17.00 29.91
CA SER A 430 10.07 16.22 29.02
C SER A 430 10.83 15.76 27.78
N ARG A 431 10.52 14.55 27.34
CA ARG A 431 11.20 13.88 26.23
C ARG A 431 10.19 13.53 25.15
N ILE A 432 10.41 14.02 23.94
CA ILE A 432 9.62 13.58 22.79
C ILE A 432 10.23 12.30 22.23
N ILE A 433 9.44 11.23 22.22
CA ILE A 433 9.81 9.93 21.69
C ILE A 433 9.11 9.78 20.34
N TYR A 434 9.90 9.63 19.28
CA TYR A 434 9.45 9.48 17.90
C TYR A 434 10.30 8.43 17.18
N TYR A 435 9.78 7.88 16.08
CA TYR A 435 10.25 6.62 15.48
C TYR A 435 10.24 5.52 16.53
N ARG A 436 9.04 5.12 16.93
CA ARG A 436 8.85 4.10 17.97
C ARG A 436 8.74 2.70 17.36
N ASN A 437 8.27 2.63 16.12
CA ASN A 437 8.26 1.44 15.31
C ASN A 437 9.68 0.86 15.18
N ILE A 438 9.90 -0.34 15.71
CA ILE A 438 11.24 -0.95 15.75
C ILE A 438 11.75 -1.31 14.35
N LEU A 439 10.88 -1.74 13.45
CA LEU A 439 11.23 -2.05 12.06
C LEU A 439 11.62 -0.79 11.29
N GLU A 440 10.85 0.29 11.44
CA GLU A 440 11.17 1.59 10.85
C GLU A 440 12.52 2.11 11.35
N ARG A 441 12.81 1.95 12.64
CA ARG A 441 14.11 2.34 13.23
C ARG A 441 15.24 1.51 12.65
N ALA A 442 15.07 0.20 12.54
CA ALA A 442 16.07 -0.70 11.99
C ALA A 442 16.38 -0.35 10.52
N GLN A 443 15.34 -0.22 9.68
CA GLN A 443 15.47 0.17 8.28
C GLN A 443 16.14 1.55 8.09
N ARG A 444 15.91 2.51 8.99
CA ARG A 444 16.60 3.81 8.93
C ARG A 444 18.09 3.69 9.26
N LEU A 445 18.48 2.74 10.11
CA LEU A 445 19.87 2.50 10.49
C LEU A 445 20.63 1.69 9.43
N ALA A 446 19.98 0.68 8.85
CA ALA A 446 20.57 -0.18 7.83
C ALA A 446 19.54 -0.53 6.73
N PRO A 447 19.23 0.41 5.81
CA PRO A 447 18.21 0.23 4.77
C PRO A 447 18.59 -0.82 3.71
N PHE A 448 19.83 -1.30 3.76
CA PHE A 448 20.36 -2.33 2.87
C PHE A 448 20.13 -3.75 3.39
N LEU A 449 19.60 -3.91 4.61
CA LEU A 449 19.20 -5.21 5.14
C LEU A 449 17.72 -5.48 4.82
N ALA A 450 17.43 -6.71 4.42
CA ALA A 450 16.09 -7.25 4.48
C ALA A 450 15.86 -7.74 5.91
N TYR A 451 14.81 -7.22 6.54
CA TYR A 451 14.38 -7.63 7.87
C TYR A 451 13.25 -8.65 7.66
N ASP A 452 13.40 -9.81 8.28
CA ASP A 452 12.37 -10.84 8.39
C ASP A 452 11.48 -10.51 9.59
#